data_AF-G0UUQ9-F1
#
_entry.id   AF-G0UUQ9-F1
#
_cell.length_a   1.000
_cell.length_b   1.000
_cell.length_c   1.000
_cell.angle_alpha   90.00
_cell.angle_beta   90.00
_cell.angle_gamma   90.00
#
_symmetry.space_group_name_H-M   'P 1'
#
loop_
_entity.id
_entity.type
_entity.pdbx_description
1 polymer ?
#
loop_
_entity_poly.entity_id
_entity_poly.type
_entity_poly.pdbx_seq_one_letter_code
_entity_poly.pdbx_strand_id
1 'polypeptide(L)'
;CSVVLMATLYFTSKFCLTPKFGNSKSTERIMNVPRITAVFWTSLLTLAALAYAIVSMEIDGDALQWLWGYICGSRFRMFTLVYWFVVIPPCVICVDVYARGLSIVVKRKLFHFIAVAAFTPTAIVDPGFLSLSLSVATSIAIIVELVRYYKVQGSSSINGFIINHIDKRDAITGVVRTHIYLIYGLGLSMMFYYRHERHEKVESHSGLLELSISVIPGLVSLGVVDACAGIVGSSFLLSYRRALGRYLSNKVYTERANAPITHKTTTGTLGGLVCGIVFWVFVLIVANATERRESVASLSLVVVCSVAECFTDGIDNLQLPLALYGAVTTLFTLLQWGRHANGDV
;
A
#
# COMPACT_ATOMS: atom_id res chain seq x y z
N CYS A 1 6.81 7.95 -13.91
CA CYS A 1 8.21 8.43 -13.79
C CYS A 1 9.12 7.48 -13.00
N SER A 2 8.79 7.14 -11.74
CA SER A 2 9.64 6.28 -10.88
C SER A 2 9.98 4.90 -11.49
N VAL A 3 9.02 4.24 -12.13
CA VAL A 3 9.23 2.95 -12.82
C VAL A 3 10.20 3.09 -14.00
N VAL A 4 10.06 4.15 -14.79
CA VAL A 4 10.98 4.43 -15.92
C VAL A 4 12.38 4.71 -15.41
N LEU A 5 12.51 5.52 -14.35
CA LEU A 5 13.80 5.78 -13.70
C LEU A 5 14.47 4.48 -13.19
N MET A 6 13.69 3.60 -12.55
CA MET A 6 14.18 2.29 -12.10
C MET A 6 14.69 1.45 -13.28
N ALA A 7 13.92 1.37 -14.37
CA ALA A 7 14.31 0.62 -15.56
C ALA A 7 15.58 1.21 -16.20
N THR A 8 15.65 2.53 -16.38
CA THR A 8 16.83 3.22 -16.92
C THR A 8 18.07 2.94 -16.08
N LEU A 9 17.97 3.04 -14.75
CA LEU A 9 19.09 2.74 -13.85
C LEU A 9 19.48 1.26 -13.91
N TYR A 10 18.51 0.35 -13.96
CA TYR A 10 18.79 -1.09 -14.07
C TYR A 10 19.59 -1.41 -15.33
N PHE A 11 19.20 -0.88 -16.50
CA PHE A 11 19.94 -1.11 -17.74
C PHE A 11 21.29 -0.40 -17.77
N THR A 12 21.35 0.87 -17.35
CA THR A 12 22.59 1.66 -17.37
C THR A 12 23.62 1.23 -16.32
N SER A 13 23.18 0.66 -15.19
CA SER A 13 24.08 0.14 -14.15
C SER A 13 25.03 -0.92 -14.66
N LYS A 14 24.61 -1.74 -15.64
CA LYS A 14 25.46 -2.76 -16.28
C LYS A 14 26.68 -2.15 -16.98
N PHE A 15 26.55 -0.95 -17.52
CA PHE A 15 27.62 -0.18 -18.16
C PHE A 15 28.44 0.66 -17.17
N CYS A 16 27.94 0.86 -15.95
CA CYS A 16 28.63 1.57 -14.87
C CYS A 16 29.54 0.67 -14.03
N LEU A 17 29.65 -0.63 -14.37
CA LEU A 17 30.52 -1.59 -13.70
C LEU A 17 31.96 -1.47 -14.19
N THR A 18 32.89 -1.25 -13.27
CA THR A 18 34.33 -1.24 -13.53
C THR A 18 35.00 -2.47 -12.92
N PRO A 19 35.94 -3.12 -13.63
CA PRO A 19 36.68 -4.26 -13.07
C PRO A 19 37.53 -3.81 -11.88
N LYS A 20 37.46 -4.57 -10.78
CA LYS A 20 38.36 -4.43 -9.63
C LYS A 20 39.63 -5.23 -9.94
N PHE A 21 40.75 -4.55 -10.09
CA PHE A 21 42.04 -5.21 -10.22
C PHE A 21 42.52 -5.64 -8.82
N GLY A 22 42.30 -6.91 -8.49
CA GLY A 22 42.92 -7.57 -7.35
C GLY A 22 43.60 -8.87 -7.81
N ASN A 23 44.60 -9.35 -7.07
CA ASN A 23 45.42 -10.53 -7.39
C ASN A 23 44.66 -11.88 -7.46
N SER A 24 43.33 -11.88 -7.54
CA SER A 24 42.48 -13.08 -7.62
C SER A 24 42.06 -13.37 -9.07
N LYS A 25 41.97 -14.66 -9.43
CA LYS A 25 41.58 -15.14 -10.78
C LYS A 25 40.15 -14.77 -11.20
N SER A 26 39.31 -14.23 -10.30
CA SER A 26 37.98 -13.71 -10.62
C SER A 26 37.95 -12.19 -10.59
N THR A 27 37.70 -11.54 -11.73
CA THR A 27 37.54 -10.09 -11.83
C THR A 27 36.20 -9.67 -11.22
N GLU A 28 36.20 -9.34 -9.93
CA GLU A 28 35.04 -8.74 -9.26
C GLU A 28 34.74 -7.38 -9.92
N ARG A 29 33.50 -7.12 -10.33
CA ARG A 29 33.11 -5.83 -10.92
C ARG A 29 32.46 -4.95 -9.87
N ILE A 30 33.01 -3.76 -9.63
CA ILE A 30 32.47 -2.78 -8.69
C ILE A 30 31.71 -1.69 -9.46
N MET A 31 30.61 -1.21 -8.90
CA MET A 31 29.85 -0.09 -9.44
C MET A 31 30.61 1.23 -9.30
N ASN A 32 30.81 1.94 -10.41
CA ASN A 32 31.40 3.27 -10.43
C ASN A 32 30.35 4.31 -9.97
N VAL A 33 30.47 4.73 -8.72
CA VAL A 33 29.50 5.61 -8.05
C VAL A 33 29.32 6.98 -8.74
N PRO A 34 30.38 7.69 -9.16
CA PRO A 34 30.21 8.93 -9.93
C PRO A 34 29.39 8.77 -11.21
N ARG A 35 29.64 7.71 -11.99
CA ARG A 35 28.93 7.48 -13.27
C ARG A 35 27.45 7.22 -13.05
N ILE A 36 27.11 6.32 -12.13
CA ILE A 36 25.69 6.01 -11.84
C ILE A 36 24.98 7.22 -11.20
N THR A 37 25.70 8.05 -10.44
CA THR A 37 25.16 9.29 -9.87
C THR A 37 24.79 10.30 -10.95
N ALA A 38 25.68 10.52 -11.93
CA ALA A 38 25.39 11.40 -13.06
C ALA A 38 24.15 10.89 -13.82
N VAL A 39 24.13 9.60 -14.16
CA VAL A 39 22.98 8.98 -14.85
C VAL A 39 21.69 9.12 -14.05
N PHE A 40 21.74 8.95 -12.72
CA PHE A 40 20.59 9.11 -11.84
C PHE A 40 20.02 10.53 -11.92
N TRP A 41 20.84 11.56 -11.69
CA TRP A 41 20.38 12.95 -11.67
C TRP A 41 19.93 13.43 -13.04
N THR A 42 20.64 13.06 -14.11
CA THR A 42 20.23 13.42 -15.48
C THR A 42 18.91 12.75 -15.85
N SER A 43 18.73 11.46 -15.53
CA SER A 43 17.49 10.74 -15.83
C SER A 43 16.32 11.24 -14.98
N LEU A 44 16.56 11.59 -13.72
CA LEU A 44 15.53 12.16 -12.85
C LEU A 44 15.07 13.53 -13.37
N LEU A 45 16.02 14.40 -13.74
CA LEU A 45 15.73 15.73 -14.28
C LEU A 45 14.95 15.64 -15.60
N THR A 46 15.38 14.78 -16.53
CA THR A 46 14.69 14.61 -17.81
C THR A 46 13.28 14.06 -17.64
N LEU A 47 13.08 13.07 -16.75
CA LEU A 47 11.76 12.53 -16.46
C LEU A 47 10.85 13.53 -15.75
N ALA A 48 11.38 14.36 -14.86
CA ALA A 48 10.62 15.41 -14.20
C ALA A 48 10.19 16.51 -15.19
N ALA A 49 11.11 16.96 -16.05
CA ALA A 49 10.81 17.93 -17.09
C ALA A 49 9.78 17.39 -18.09
N LEU A 50 9.92 16.13 -18.52
CA LEU A 50 8.95 15.49 -19.41
C LEU A 50 7.58 15.36 -18.76
N ALA A 51 7.52 14.95 -17.49
CA ALA A 51 6.27 14.85 -16.75
C ALA A 51 5.58 16.21 -16.61
N TYR A 52 6.33 17.26 -16.26
CA TYR A 52 5.82 18.63 -16.19
C TYR A 52 5.27 19.09 -17.55
N ALA A 53 6.01 18.84 -18.64
CA ALA A 53 5.58 19.21 -19.99
C ALA A 53 4.30 18.49 -20.41
N ILE A 54 4.22 17.16 -20.23
CA ILE A 54 3.04 16.37 -20.58
C ILE A 54 1.82 16.84 -19.77
N VAL A 55 1.96 17.00 -18.45
CA VAL A 55 0.84 17.43 -17.60
C VAL A 55 0.40 18.85 -17.95
N SER A 56 1.34 19.75 -18.25
CA SER A 56 1.00 21.13 -18.64
C SER A 56 0.28 21.19 -20.00
N MET A 57 0.61 20.27 -20.92
CA MET A 57 -0.10 20.14 -22.20
C MET A 57 -1.52 19.59 -22.01
N GLU A 58 -1.74 18.63 -21.13
CA GLU A 58 -3.07 18.06 -20.87
C GLU A 58 -3.99 19.05 -20.12
N ILE A 59 -3.43 19.92 -19.29
CA ILE A 59 -4.19 20.88 -18.47
C ILE A 59 -4.38 22.24 -19.18
N ASP A 60 -3.77 22.43 -20.36
CA ASP A 60 -3.70 23.73 -21.07
C ASP A 60 -3.21 24.88 -20.15
N GLY A 61 -2.25 24.60 -19.27
CA GLY A 61 -1.79 25.55 -18.25
C GLY A 61 -0.57 25.08 -17.45
N ASP A 62 -0.15 25.87 -16.46
CA ASP A 62 0.96 25.50 -15.57
C ASP A 62 0.52 24.41 -14.58
N ALA A 63 1.13 23.23 -14.69
CA ALA A 63 0.87 22.08 -13.82
C ALA A 63 1.08 22.37 -12.33
N LEU A 64 2.07 23.19 -11.96
CA LEU A 64 2.35 23.53 -10.56
C LEU A 64 1.30 24.49 -10.01
N GLN A 65 0.88 25.46 -10.81
CA GLN A 65 -0.19 26.38 -10.45
C GLN A 65 -1.52 25.62 -10.29
N TRP A 66 -1.81 24.68 -11.20
CA TRP A 66 -2.97 23.81 -11.07
C TRP A 66 -2.92 22.98 -9.79
N LEU A 67 -1.79 22.34 -9.49
CA LEU A 67 -1.63 21.52 -8.28
C LEU A 67 -1.85 22.35 -7.01
N TRP A 68 -1.28 23.55 -6.97
CA TRP A 68 -1.47 24.48 -5.87
C TRP A 68 -2.95 24.86 -5.71
N GLY A 69 -3.62 25.21 -6.81
CA GLY A 69 -5.04 25.52 -6.82
C GLY A 69 -5.91 24.32 -6.41
N TYR A 70 -5.57 23.12 -6.85
CA TYR A 70 -6.27 21.88 -6.51
C TYR A 70 -6.19 21.56 -5.01
N ILE A 71 -5.00 21.72 -4.40
CA ILE A 71 -4.81 21.49 -2.97
C ILE A 71 -5.49 22.59 -2.14
N CYS A 72 -5.26 23.86 -2.50
CA CYS A 72 -5.77 25.00 -1.73
C CYS A 72 -7.27 25.26 -1.95
N GLY A 73 -7.85 24.72 -3.02
CA GLY A 73 -9.27 24.87 -3.34
C GLY A 73 -10.21 24.18 -2.35
N SER A 74 -9.73 23.21 -1.56
CA SER A 74 -10.53 22.53 -0.54
C SER A 74 -9.88 22.60 0.83
N ARG A 75 -10.63 23.13 1.81
CA ARG A 75 -10.21 23.17 3.22
C ARG A 75 -9.93 21.75 3.75
N PHE A 76 -10.70 20.76 3.30
CA PHE A 76 -10.51 19.37 3.69
C PHE A 76 -9.14 18.83 3.25
N ARG A 77 -8.72 19.10 2.00
CA ARG A 77 -7.40 18.68 1.49
C ARG A 77 -6.26 19.30 2.27
N MET A 78 -6.33 20.62 2.52
CA MET A 78 -5.32 21.31 3.32
C MET A 78 -5.23 20.78 4.74
N PHE A 79 -6.36 20.64 5.45
CA PHE A 79 -6.37 20.09 6.81
C PHE A 79 -5.88 18.65 6.85
N THR A 80 -6.19 17.84 5.83
CA THR A 80 -5.68 16.47 5.71
C THR A 80 -4.16 16.44 5.57
N LEU A 81 -3.57 17.30 4.73
CA LEU A 81 -2.11 17.39 4.60
C LEU A 81 -1.44 17.83 5.89
N VAL A 82 -1.98 18.85 6.56
CA VAL A 82 -1.48 19.31 7.86
C VAL A 82 -1.60 18.21 8.91
N TYR A 83 -2.73 17.52 8.97
CA TYR A 83 -2.95 16.38 9.86
C TYR A 83 -1.94 15.27 9.60
N TRP A 84 -1.72 14.86 8.36
CA TRP A 84 -0.73 13.84 8.02
C TRP A 84 0.69 14.28 8.40
N PHE A 85 1.05 15.54 8.14
CA PHE A 85 2.38 16.07 8.49
C PHE A 85 2.61 16.14 10.00
N VAL A 86 1.58 16.46 10.78
CA VAL A 86 1.68 16.61 12.24
C VAL A 86 1.53 15.29 12.99
N VAL A 87 0.67 14.38 12.52
CA VAL A 87 0.27 13.18 13.28
C VAL A 87 1.06 11.94 12.89
N ILE A 88 1.37 11.74 11.61
CA ILE A 88 2.08 10.52 11.17
C ILE A 88 3.48 10.42 11.80
N PRO A 89 4.34 11.47 11.82
CA PRO A 89 5.69 11.34 12.36
C PRO A 89 5.72 10.97 13.86
N PRO A 90 4.93 11.62 14.75
CA PRO A 90 4.83 11.18 16.14
C PRO A 90 4.32 9.74 16.28
N CYS A 91 3.32 9.32 15.49
CA CYS A 91 2.85 7.93 15.53
C CYS A 91 3.93 6.91 15.16
N VAL A 92 4.74 7.21 14.14
CA VAL A 92 5.88 6.38 13.74
C VAL A 92 6.92 6.28 14.85
N ILE A 93 7.29 7.42 15.46
CA ILE A 93 8.22 7.47 16.59
C ILE A 93 7.68 6.67 17.78
N CYS A 94 6.40 6.82 18.10
CA CYS A 94 5.75 6.05 19.16
C CYS A 94 5.84 4.54 18.90
N VAL A 95 5.57 4.08 17.68
CA VAL A 95 5.74 2.65 17.34
C VAL A 95 7.19 2.22 17.53
N ASP A 96 8.16 3.01 17.09
CA ASP A 96 9.59 2.67 17.23
C ASP A 96 10.09 2.67 18.69
N VAL A 97 9.49 3.47 19.57
CA VAL A 97 9.85 3.52 20.99
C VAL A 97 9.14 2.44 21.79
N TYR A 98 7.81 2.32 21.64
CA TYR A 98 6.99 1.46 22.49
C TYR A 98 6.89 0.01 22.00
N ALA A 99 7.12 -0.26 20.70
CA ALA A 99 7.05 -1.62 20.16
C ALA A 99 8.40 -2.37 20.15
N ARG A 100 9.44 -1.87 20.84
CA ARG A 100 10.78 -2.49 20.86
C ARG A 100 10.79 -3.93 21.38
N GLY A 101 9.90 -4.25 22.31
CA GLY A 101 9.73 -5.60 22.88
C GLY A 101 8.78 -6.51 22.10
N LEU A 102 8.13 -6.01 21.05
CA LEU A 102 7.16 -6.78 20.26
C LEU A 102 7.85 -7.55 19.13
N SER A 103 7.16 -8.58 18.61
CA SER A 103 7.64 -9.28 17.43
C SER A 103 7.65 -8.37 16.20
N ILE A 104 8.58 -8.60 15.28
CA ILE A 104 8.72 -7.84 14.02
C ILE A 104 7.40 -7.84 13.24
N VAL A 105 6.65 -8.96 13.28
CA VAL A 105 5.34 -9.10 12.64
C VAL A 105 4.35 -8.10 13.23
N VAL A 106 4.23 -8.01 14.56
CA VAL A 106 3.31 -7.08 15.23
C VAL A 106 3.72 -5.64 14.95
N LYS A 107 5.01 -5.31 15.05
CA LYS A 107 5.51 -3.96 14.73
C LYS A 107 5.13 -3.53 13.30
N ARG A 108 5.29 -4.42 12.32
CA ARG A 108 4.89 -4.17 10.93
C ARG A 108 3.39 -3.89 10.80
N LYS A 109 2.54 -4.65 11.52
CA LYS A 109 1.09 -4.46 11.47
C LYS A 109 0.60 -3.19 12.18
N LEU A 110 1.35 -2.65 13.16
CA LEU A 110 1.04 -1.34 13.75
C LEU A 110 1.09 -0.20 12.71
N PHE A 111 2.03 -0.26 11.77
CA PHE A 111 2.07 0.71 10.65
C PHE A 111 0.87 0.58 9.71
N HIS A 112 0.27 -0.61 9.60
CA HIS A 112 -0.96 -0.80 8.81
C HIS A 112 -2.13 -0.07 9.49
N PHE A 113 -2.25 -0.15 10.82
CA PHE A 113 -3.28 0.59 11.55
C PHE A 113 -3.10 2.10 11.51
N ILE A 114 -1.84 2.60 11.56
CA ILE A 114 -1.57 4.03 11.34
C ILE A 114 -2.08 4.45 9.96
N ALA A 115 -1.81 3.64 8.92
CA ALA A 115 -2.28 3.93 7.57
C ALA A 115 -3.82 3.89 7.46
N VAL A 116 -4.49 2.91 8.09
CA VAL A 116 -5.96 2.87 8.15
C VAL A 116 -6.51 4.14 8.79
N ALA A 117 -6.00 4.51 9.96
CA ALA A 117 -6.46 5.71 10.67
C ALA A 117 -6.21 7.00 9.87
N ALA A 118 -5.05 7.09 9.20
CA ALA A 118 -4.67 8.28 8.43
C ALA A 118 -5.47 8.41 7.12
N PHE A 119 -5.74 7.31 6.42
CA PHE A 119 -6.24 7.35 5.05
C PHE A 119 -7.74 7.10 4.94
N THR A 120 -8.39 6.46 5.92
CA THR A 120 -9.84 6.19 5.86
C THR A 120 -10.70 7.44 5.69
N PRO A 121 -10.49 8.56 6.44
CA PRO A 121 -11.30 9.75 6.25
C PRO A 121 -11.20 10.31 4.83
N THR A 122 -9.99 10.34 4.28
CA THR A 122 -9.73 10.83 2.92
C THR A 122 -10.27 9.86 1.86
N ALA A 123 -10.22 8.55 2.09
CA ALA A 123 -10.78 7.55 1.18
C ALA A 123 -12.31 7.66 1.05
N ILE A 124 -13.00 8.08 2.12
CA ILE A 124 -14.45 8.27 2.13
C ILE A 124 -14.83 9.62 1.50
N VAL A 125 -14.11 10.69 1.83
CA VAL A 125 -14.50 12.07 1.47
C VAL A 125 -13.93 12.54 0.13
N ASP A 126 -12.66 12.23 -0.16
CA ASP A 126 -11.98 12.67 -1.39
C ASP A 126 -10.97 11.60 -1.86
N PRO A 127 -11.47 10.48 -2.41
CA PRO A 127 -10.64 9.36 -2.83
C PRO A 127 -9.72 9.71 -4.01
N GLY A 128 -10.10 10.68 -4.86
CA GLY A 128 -9.23 11.20 -5.92
C GLY A 128 -7.99 11.89 -5.36
N PHE A 129 -8.16 12.75 -4.35
CA PHE A 129 -7.03 13.39 -3.66
C PHE A 129 -6.13 12.37 -2.95
N LEU A 130 -6.71 11.34 -2.32
CA LEU A 130 -5.94 10.26 -1.70
C LEU A 130 -5.14 9.47 -2.75
N SER A 131 -5.75 9.15 -3.89
CA SER A 131 -5.09 8.47 -5.01
C SER A 131 -3.86 9.24 -5.51
N LEU A 132 -4.01 10.56 -5.72
CA LEU A 132 -2.92 11.44 -6.11
C LEU A 132 -1.80 11.46 -5.06
N SER A 133 -2.18 11.64 -3.78
CA SER A 133 -1.24 11.70 -2.66
C SER A 133 -0.43 10.40 -2.52
N LEU A 134 -1.09 9.24 -2.59
CA LEU A 134 -0.43 7.93 -2.53
C LEU A 134 0.45 7.67 -3.76
N SER A 135 0.07 8.17 -4.94
CA SER A 135 0.89 8.07 -6.17
C SER A 135 2.19 8.86 -6.05
N VAL A 136 2.11 10.08 -5.52
CA VAL A 136 3.27 10.92 -5.24
C VAL A 136 4.14 10.31 -4.15
N ALA A 137 3.53 9.88 -3.03
CA ALA A 137 4.26 9.25 -1.92
C ALA A 137 4.99 7.97 -2.37
N THR A 138 4.34 7.11 -3.16
CA THR A 138 4.97 5.92 -3.75
C THR A 138 6.13 6.30 -4.67
N SER A 139 5.95 7.31 -5.52
CA SER A 139 6.99 7.76 -6.44
C SER A 139 8.23 8.26 -5.71
N ILE A 140 8.04 9.08 -4.67
CA ILE A 140 9.13 9.55 -3.80
C ILE A 140 9.80 8.39 -3.09
N ALA A 141 9.03 7.45 -2.52
CA ALA A 141 9.58 6.32 -1.79
C ALA A 141 10.45 5.40 -2.69
N ILE A 142 10.03 5.17 -3.93
CA ILE A 142 10.84 4.45 -4.93
C ILE A 142 12.10 5.23 -5.28
N ILE A 143 12.03 6.55 -5.47
CA ILE A 143 13.22 7.38 -5.78
C ILE A 143 14.22 7.32 -4.62
N VAL A 144 13.76 7.44 -3.37
CA VAL A 144 14.62 7.33 -2.17
C VAL A 144 15.27 5.95 -2.08
N GLU A 145 14.52 4.88 -2.39
CA GLU A 145 15.05 3.51 -2.47
C GLU A 145 16.14 3.37 -3.54
N LEU A 146 15.95 3.97 -4.72
CA LEU A 146 16.94 3.96 -5.80
C LEU A 146 18.21 4.71 -5.39
N VAL A 147 18.07 5.86 -4.72
CA VAL A 147 19.21 6.62 -4.16
C VAL A 147 20.03 5.76 -3.20
N ARG A 148 19.35 5.06 -2.27
CA ARG A 148 20.02 4.16 -1.31
C ARG A 148 20.69 2.99 -2.02
N TYR A 149 19.99 2.32 -2.93
CA TYR A 149 20.47 1.13 -3.63
C TYR A 149 21.73 1.41 -4.46
N TYR A 150 21.73 2.51 -5.22
CA TYR A 150 22.87 2.88 -6.08
C TYR A 150 23.94 3.72 -5.37
N LYS A 151 23.76 4.05 -4.08
CA LYS A 151 24.68 4.87 -3.26
C LYS A 151 25.04 6.20 -3.94
N VAL A 152 24.04 6.88 -4.50
CA VAL A 152 24.19 8.11 -5.30
C VAL A 152 24.96 9.19 -4.51
N GLN A 153 26.02 9.77 -5.09
CA GLN A 153 26.80 10.86 -4.50
C GLN A 153 25.94 12.13 -4.35
N GLY A 154 26.14 12.87 -3.25
CA GLY A 154 25.28 14.02 -2.87
C GLY A 154 24.11 13.65 -1.95
N SER A 155 23.85 12.35 -1.73
CA SER A 155 22.85 11.86 -0.78
C SER A 155 23.42 11.54 0.61
N SER A 156 24.65 11.95 0.95
CA SER A 156 25.35 11.53 2.17
C SER A 156 24.55 11.77 3.46
N SER A 157 23.82 12.87 3.55
CA SER A 157 22.93 13.19 4.68
C SER A 157 21.70 12.27 4.72
N ILE A 158 21.11 11.95 3.57
CA ILE A 158 19.98 11.02 3.44
C ILE A 158 20.44 9.59 3.74
N ASN A 159 21.56 9.18 3.15
CA ASN A 159 22.14 7.85 3.33
C ASN A 159 22.61 7.67 4.79
N GLY A 160 23.19 8.70 5.42
CA GLY A 160 23.56 8.71 6.83
C GLY A 160 22.34 8.68 7.76
N PHE A 161 21.30 9.47 7.47
CA PHE A 161 20.03 9.43 8.22
C PHE A 161 19.38 8.04 8.14
N ILE A 162 19.32 7.48 6.93
CA ILE A 162 18.79 6.15 6.65
C ILE A 162 19.63 5.09 7.37
N ILE A 163 20.97 5.12 7.27
CA ILE A 163 21.87 4.16 7.94
C ILE A 163 21.79 4.26 9.48
N ASN A 164 21.53 5.45 10.03
CA ASN A 164 21.44 5.66 11.47
C ASN A 164 20.07 5.32 12.08
N HIS A 165 18.99 5.40 11.30
CA HIS A 165 17.63 5.00 11.73
C HIS A 165 17.27 3.57 11.32
N ILE A 166 17.99 3.00 10.36
CA ILE A 166 17.89 1.59 9.96
C ILE A 166 19.03 0.87 10.65
N ASP A 167 18.73 0.25 11.79
CA ASP A 167 19.68 -0.51 12.59
C ASP A 167 20.44 -1.53 11.72
N LYS A 168 21.68 -1.89 12.07
CA LYS A 168 22.52 -2.82 11.29
C LYS A 168 21.88 -4.21 11.12
N ARG A 169 20.80 -4.52 11.84
CA ARG A 169 19.91 -5.69 11.64
C ARG A 169 18.93 -5.54 10.47
N ASP A 170 18.51 -4.33 10.14
CA ASP A 170 17.55 -4.00 9.08
C ASP A 170 18.26 -3.64 7.75
N ALA A 171 19.60 -3.61 7.76
CA ALA A 171 20.49 -3.29 6.63
C ALA A 171 20.44 -4.30 5.47
N ILE A 172 19.71 -5.40 5.62
CA ILE A 172 19.58 -6.42 4.59
C ILE A 172 18.08 -6.56 4.29
N THR A 173 17.65 -5.89 3.22
CA THR A 173 16.56 -6.32 2.32
C THR A 173 15.07 -6.23 2.75
N GLY A 174 14.68 -6.07 4.02
CA GLY A 174 13.26 -6.25 4.41
C GLY A 174 12.37 -5.00 4.53
N VAL A 175 12.73 -4.11 5.48
CA VAL A 175 11.76 -3.18 6.09
C VAL A 175 11.37 -2.02 5.17
N VAL A 176 12.32 -1.39 4.47
CA VAL A 176 11.99 -0.25 3.59
C VAL A 176 11.13 -0.69 2.40
N ARG A 177 11.43 -1.85 1.81
CA ARG A 177 10.61 -2.44 0.73
C ARG A 177 9.20 -2.76 1.22
N THR A 178 9.06 -3.17 2.47
CA THR A 178 7.75 -3.48 3.06
C THR A 178 6.86 -2.24 3.20
N HIS A 179 7.43 -1.07 3.54
CA HIS A 179 6.68 0.19 3.61
C HIS A 179 6.30 0.72 2.23
N ILE A 180 7.20 0.59 1.23
CA ILE A 180 6.88 0.91 -0.16
C ILE A 180 5.73 0.03 -0.66
N TYR A 181 5.78 -1.28 -0.41
CA TYR A 181 4.71 -2.19 -0.78
C TYR A 181 3.41 -1.90 -0.03
N LEU A 182 3.47 -1.46 1.24
CA LEU A 182 2.28 -1.03 1.97
C LEU A 182 1.62 0.18 1.33
N ILE A 183 2.37 1.27 1.10
CA ILE A 183 1.82 2.51 0.51
C ILE A 183 1.27 2.22 -0.90
N TYR A 184 2.03 1.44 -1.69
CA TYR A 184 1.60 1.06 -3.03
C TYR A 184 0.34 0.19 -3.00
N GLY A 185 0.31 -0.84 -2.14
CA GLY A 185 -0.83 -1.74 -1.98
C GLY A 185 -2.10 -1.03 -1.53
N LEU A 186 -1.97 -0.08 -0.59
CA LEU A 186 -3.08 0.77 -0.14
C LEU A 186 -3.65 1.64 -1.26
N GLY A 187 -2.79 2.12 -2.17
CA GLY A 187 -3.16 3.01 -3.27
C GLY A 187 -3.54 2.31 -4.57
N LEU A 188 -3.17 1.05 -4.77
CA LEU A 188 -3.15 0.41 -6.09
C LEU A 188 -4.50 0.44 -6.82
N SER A 189 -5.59 0.09 -6.13
CA SER A 189 -6.93 0.11 -6.71
C SER A 189 -7.36 1.51 -7.13
N MET A 190 -7.10 2.50 -6.27
CA MET A 190 -7.39 3.91 -6.52
C MET A 190 -6.56 4.46 -7.70
N MET A 191 -5.28 4.09 -7.76
CA MET A 191 -4.40 4.49 -8.86
C MET A 191 -4.90 4.00 -10.21
N PHE A 192 -5.46 2.78 -10.28
CA PHE A 192 -6.06 2.28 -11.51
C PHE A 192 -7.41 2.91 -11.82
N TYR A 193 -8.26 3.07 -10.80
CA TYR A 193 -9.61 3.57 -10.99
C TYR A 193 -9.65 5.06 -11.38
N TYR A 194 -8.85 5.90 -10.71
CA TYR A 194 -8.80 7.35 -10.96
C TYR A 194 -7.77 7.75 -12.03
N ARG A 195 -7.16 6.79 -12.74
CA ARG A 195 -6.13 7.08 -13.76
C ARG A 195 -6.66 7.91 -14.93
N HIS A 196 -7.90 7.65 -15.33
CA HIS A 196 -8.57 8.42 -16.39
C HIS A 196 -9.61 9.28 -15.70
N GLU A 197 -9.45 10.60 -15.74
CA GLU A 197 -10.60 11.49 -15.62
C GLU A 197 -11.55 11.12 -16.77
N ARG A 198 -12.64 10.42 -16.45
CA ARG A 198 -13.63 10.01 -17.44
C ARG A 198 -14.30 11.27 -17.96
N HIS A 199 -13.93 11.66 -19.17
CA HIS A 199 -14.49 12.81 -19.86
C HIS A 199 -15.93 12.58 -20.37
N GLU A 200 -16.51 11.40 -20.10
CA GLU A 200 -17.91 11.11 -20.40
C GLU A 200 -18.68 10.74 -19.14
N LYS A 201 -19.88 11.32 -19.02
CA LYS A 201 -20.96 10.93 -18.10
C LYS A 201 -21.42 9.50 -18.42
N VAL A 202 -20.56 8.51 -18.21
CA VAL A 202 -20.98 7.10 -18.21
C VAL A 202 -21.86 6.93 -16.99
N GLU A 203 -23.09 6.49 -17.23
CA GLU A 203 -24.17 6.24 -16.29
C GLU A 203 -23.69 6.00 -14.85
N SER A 204 -24.19 6.86 -13.95
CA SER A 204 -24.30 6.70 -12.50
C SER A 204 -23.69 5.39 -11.96
N HIS A 205 -22.35 5.33 -11.86
CA HIS A 205 -21.74 4.26 -11.08
C HIS A 205 -22.21 4.46 -9.65
N SER A 206 -22.71 3.40 -9.01
CA SER A 206 -23.24 3.53 -7.65
C SER A 206 -22.13 4.07 -6.75
N GLY A 207 -22.39 5.10 -5.94
CA GLY A 207 -21.35 5.64 -5.04
C GLY A 207 -20.79 4.59 -4.06
N LEU A 208 -21.45 3.43 -3.95
CA LEU A 208 -20.96 2.27 -3.20
C LEU A 208 -19.82 1.55 -3.93
N LEU A 209 -19.83 1.49 -5.27
CA LEU A 209 -18.73 0.95 -6.06
C LEU A 209 -17.46 1.78 -5.85
N GLU A 210 -17.56 3.10 -5.94
CA GLU A 210 -16.43 4.01 -5.72
C GLU A 210 -15.87 3.91 -4.30
N LEU A 211 -16.75 3.86 -3.29
CA LEU A 211 -16.39 3.60 -1.89
C LEU A 211 -15.73 2.23 -1.72
N SER A 212 -16.26 1.19 -2.38
CA SER A 212 -15.72 -0.16 -2.32
C SER A 212 -14.33 -0.25 -2.94
N ILE A 213 -14.11 0.41 -4.09
CA ILE A 213 -12.81 0.43 -4.77
C ILE A 213 -11.75 1.20 -3.97
N SER A 214 -12.15 2.30 -3.32
CA SER A 214 -11.24 3.13 -2.53
C SER A 214 -10.87 2.50 -1.19
N VAL A 215 -11.78 1.77 -0.55
CA VAL A 215 -11.58 1.28 0.82
C VAL A 215 -11.26 -0.22 0.88
N ILE A 216 -11.95 -1.09 0.13
CA ILE A 216 -11.84 -2.55 0.32
C ILE A 216 -10.45 -3.09 -0.09
N PRO A 217 -9.95 -2.84 -1.31
CA PRO A 217 -8.68 -3.40 -1.74
C PRO A 217 -7.49 -2.95 -0.90
N GLY A 218 -7.42 -1.69 -0.50
CA GLY A 218 -6.32 -1.17 0.29
C GLY A 218 -6.54 -1.31 1.80
N LEU A 219 -7.52 -0.56 2.32
CA LEU A 219 -7.72 -0.36 3.75
C LEU A 219 -8.32 -1.58 4.45
N VAL A 220 -9.34 -2.22 3.86
CA VAL A 220 -9.91 -3.45 4.46
C VAL A 220 -8.92 -4.60 4.33
N SER A 221 -8.41 -4.86 3.11
CA SER A 221 -7.61 -6.06 2.87
C SER A 221 -6.26 -6.02 3.60
N LEU A 222 -5.46 -4.97 3.40
CA LEU A 222 -4.13 -4.86 4.01
C LEU A 222 -4.21 -4.25 5.39
N GLY A 223 -4.91 -3.12 5.46
CA GLY A 223 -4.97 -2.31 6.66
C GLY A 223 -5.57 -3.03 7.87
N VAL A 224 -6.59 -3.87 7.63
CA VAL A 224 -7.35 -4.52 8.69
C VAL A 224 -7.25 -6.05 8.63
N VAL A 225 -7.68 -6.70 7.54
CA VAL A 225 -7.76 -8.18 7.48
C VAL A 225 -6.39 -8.81 7.63
N ASP A 226 -5.43 -8.45 6.79
CA ASP A 226 -4.04 -8.94 6.84
C ASP A 226 -3.33 -8.53 8.15
N ALA A 227 -3.57 -7.31 8.64
CA ALA A 227 -3.00 -6.83 9.91
C ALA A 227 -3.50 -7.63 11.12
N CYS A 228 -4.82 -7.77 11.26
CA CYS A 228 -5.44 -8.52 12.34
C CYS A 228 -5.14 -10.02 12.23
N ALA A 229 -5.17 -10.60 11.03
CA ALA A 229 -4.80 -11.99 10.82
C ALA A 229 -3.36 -12.27 11.23
N GLY A 230 -2.44 -11.39 10.86
CA GLY A 230 -1.03 -11.48 11.25
C GLY A 230 -0.82 -11.36 12.76
N ILE A 231 -1.53 -10.45 13.44
CA ILE A 231 -1.40 -10.28 14.91
C ILE A 231 -2.03 -11.46 15.66
N VAL A 232 -3.27 -11.84 15.32
CA VAL A 232 -3.99 -12.95 15.96
C VAL A 232 -3.31 -14.29 15.70
N GLY A 233 -2.73 -14.47 14.50
CA GLY A 233 -1.95 -15.65 14.16
C GLY A 233 -0.53 -15.67 14.73
N SER A 234 -0.02 -14.54 15.23
CA SER A 234 1.37 -14.44 15.70
C SER A 234 1.60 -15.14 17.03
N SER A 235 2.89 -15.44 17.30
CA SER A 235 3.34 -16.00 18.58
C SER A 235 3.06 -15.09 19.79
N PHE A 236 2.80 -13.81 19.57
CA PHE A 236 2.42 -12.86 20.63
C PHE A 236 1.10 -13.28 21.31
N LEU A 237 0.14 -13.80 20.55
CA LEU A 237 -1.13 -14.29 21.08
C LEU A 237 -1.15 -15.81 21.29
N LEU A 238 0.00 -16.49 21.22
CA LEU A 238 0.08 -17.95 21.37
C LEU A 238 -0.42 -18.42 22.75
N SER A 239 -0.09 -17.70 23.82
CA SER A 239 -0.57 -18.00 25.18
C SER A 239 -2.09 -17.88 25.29
N TYR A 240 -2.67 -16.86 24.65
CA TYR A 240 -4.12 -16.66 24.61
C TYR A 240 -4.80 -17.73 23.71
N ARG A 241 -4.17 -18.10 22.58
CA ARG A 241 -4.62 -19.16 21.69
C ARG A 241 -4.66 -20.52 22.37
N ARG A 242 -3.67 -20.86 23.19
CA ARG A 242 -3.67 -22.12 23.97
C ARG A 242 -4.75 -22.14 25.05
N ALA A 243 -5.09 -20.99 25.63
CA ALA A 243 -6.23 -20.89 26.54
C ALA A 243 -7.56 -21.07 25.79
N LEU A 244 -7.71 -20.39 24.65
CA LEU A 244 -8.92 -20.43 23.84
C LEU A 244 -9.15 -21.79 23.16
N GLY A 245 -8.10 -22.44 22.64
CA GLY A 245 -8.17 -23.77 22.03
C GLY A 245 -8.54 -24.87 23.04
N ARG A 246 -8.10 -24.73 24.31
CA ARG A 246 -8.56 -25.59 25.41
C ARG A 246 -10.04 -25.41 25.73
N TYR A 247 -10.57 -24.19 25.57
CA TYR A 247 -11.98 -23.88 25.81
C TYR A 247 -12.90 -24.31 24.65
N LEU A 248 -12.45 -24.16 23.40
CA LEU A 248 -13.31 -24.32 22.21
C LEU A 248 -13.39 -25.73 21.61
N SER A 249 -12.84 -26.77 22.26
CA SER A 249 -12.72 -28.13 21.72
C SER A 249 -11.92 -28.16 20.39
N ASN A 250 -10.75 -28.80 20.40
CA ASN A 250 -9.70 -28.82 19.37
C ASN A 250 -10.12 -29.14 17.90
N LYS A 251 -11.40 -29.36 17.60
CA LYS A 251 -11.88 -29.77 16.27
C LYS A 251 -11.84 -28.65 15.22
N VAL A 252 -11.99 -27.39 15.62
CA VAL A 252 -11.98 -26.20 14.73
C VAL A 252 -10.66 -25.41 14.87
N TYR A 253 -9.97 -25.58 15.99
CA TYR A 253 -8.85 -24.75 16.40
C TYR A 253 -7.63 -25.63 16.65
N THR A 254 -6.60 -25.44 15.82
CA THR A 254 -5.30 -26.17 15.81
C THR A 254 -5.41 -27.53 15.09
N GLU A 255 -4.82 -27.73 13.92
CA GLU A 255 -3.39 -27.73 13.60
C GLU A 255 -3.18 -27.46 12.09
N ARG A 256 -2.06 -26.78 11.78
CA ARG A 256 -1.36 -26.79 10.48
C ARG A 256 -2.22 -27.05 9.22
N ALA A 257 -2.67 -25.98 8.56
CA ALA A 257 -2.75 -26.04 7.11
C ALA A 257 -1.30 -26.03 6.59
N ASN A 258 -0.79 -27.22 6.28
CA ASN A 258 0.45 -27.51 5.54
C ASN A 258 1.79 -27.13 6.21
N ALA A 259 2.46 -28.15 6.74
CA ALA A 259 3.84 -28.08 7.24
C ALA A 259 4.94 -27.66 6.22
N PRO A 260 4.75 -27.63 4.89
CA PRO A 260 5.70 -26.98 3.99
C PRO A 260 5.37 -25.49 3.74
N ILE A 261 4.24 -24.96 4.21
CA ILE A 261 3.74 -23.63 3.84
C ILE A 261 3.80 -22.69 5.04
N THR A 262 4.30 -21.50 4.79
CA THR A 262 4.61 -20.45 5.75
C THR A 262 3.40 -20.04 6.62
N HIS A 263 3.44 -20.35 7.92
CA HIS A 263 2.89 -19.61 9.08
C HIS A 263 1.47 -18.96 9.06
N LYS A 264 0.52 -19.29 8.17
CA LYS A 264 -0.88 -18.81 8.25
C LYS A 264 -1.73 -19.70 9.16
N THR A 265 -2.67 -19.12 9.92
CA THR A 265 -3.44 -19.83 10.95
C THR A 265 -4.93 -19.57 10.81
N THR A 266 -5.77 -20.60 11.02
CA THR A 266 -7.23 -20.46 10.99
C THR A 266 -7.75 -19.43 12.01
N THR A 267 -7.10 -19.35 13.18
CA THR A 267 -7.33 -18.31 14.19
C THR A 267 -7.06 -16.91 13.67
N GLY A 268 -5.96 -16.73 12.94
CA GLY A 268 -5.58 -15.47 12.32
C GLY A 268 -6.61 -15.07 11.29
N THR A 269 -6.92 -15.93 10.33
CA THR A 269 -7.88 -15.66 9.28
C THR A 269 -9.27 -15.31 9.84
N LEU A 270 -9.74 -16.01 10.89
CA LEU A 270 -11.00 -15.64 11.55
C LEU A 270 -10.93 -14.27 12.24
N GLY A 271 -9.82 -13.97 12.92
CA GLY A 271 -9.58 -12.65 13.51
C GLY A 271 -9.58 -11.53 12.47
N GLY A 272 -8.94 -11.78 11.33
CA GLY A 272 -8.96 -10.89 10.17
C GLY A 272 -10.38 -10.67 9.64
N LEU A 273 -11.15 -11.74 9.44
CA LEU A 273 -12.53 -11.69 8.96
C LEU A 273 -13.43 -10.85 9.89
N VAL A 274 -13.41 -11.12 11.19
CA VAL A 274 -14.24 -10.40 12.16
C VAL A 274 -13.87 -8.91 12.18
N CYS A 275 -12.58 -8.59 12.23
CA CYS A 275 -12.13 -7.20 12.23
C CYS A 275 -12.47 -6.49 10.90
N GLY A 276 -12.33 -7.18 9.77
CA GLY A 276 -12.67 -6.66 8.45
C GLY A 276 -14.16 -6.36 8.32
N ILE A 277 -15.04 -7.24 8.83
CA ILE A 277 -16.49 -7.02 8.80
C ILE A 277 -16.84 -5.82 9.67
N VAL A 278 -16.33 -5.76 10.91
CA VAL A 278 -16.58 -4.65 11.83
C VAL A 278 -16.13 -3.32 11.22
N PHE A 279 -14.93 -3.29 10.64
CA PHE A 279 -14.40 -2.09 10.02
C PHE A 279 -15.18 -1.68 8.77
N TRP A 280 -15.57 -2.62 7.91
CA TRP A 280 -16.35 -2.31 6.72
C TRP A 280 -17.76 -1.82 7.06
N VAL A 281 -18.42 -2.42 8.06
CA VAL A 281 -19.71 -1.92 8.58
C VAL A 281 -19.55 -0.52 9.14
N PHE A 282 -18.49 -0.24 9.89
CA PHE A 282 -18.19 1.11 10.37
C PHE A 282 -18.06 2.11 9.22
N VAL A 283 -17.33 1.76 8.15
CA VAL A 283 -17.21 2.62 6.96
C VAL A 283 -18.57 2.84 6.28
N LEU A 284 -19.40 1.81 6.15
CA LEU A 284 -20.74 1.93 5.57
C LEU A 284 -21.63 2.88 6.38
N ILE A 285 -21.54 2.85 7.72
CA ILE A 285 -22.28 3.76 8.60
C ILE A 285 -21.78 5.20 8.43
N VAL A 286 -20.46 5.42 8.48
CA VAL A 286 -19.86 6.75 8.33
C VAL A 286 -20.16 7.36 6.96
N ALA A 287 -20.17 6.54 5.90
CA ALA A 287 -20.49 6.96 4.54
C ALA A 287 -22.01 7.04 4.27
N ASN A 288 -22.85 6.77 5.27
CA ASN A 288 -24.32 6.70 5.14
C ASN A 288 -24.79 5.81 3.97
N ALA A 289 -24.15 4.66 3.80
CA ALA A 289 -24.33 3.74 2.67
C ALA A 289 -24.99 2.41 3.06
N THR A 290 -25.49 2.28 4.29
CA THR A 290 -26.07 1.06 4.87
C THR A 290 -27.36 0.62 4.18
N GLU A 291 -28.23 1.55 3.80
CA GLU A 291 -29.56 1.27 3.24
C GLU A 291 -29.53 0.76 1.78
N ARG A 292 -28.37 0.80 1.12
CA ARG A 292 -28.24 0.33 -0.26
C ARG A 292 -28.29 -1.20 -0.30
N ARG A 293 -29.10 -1.78 -1.18
CA ARG A 293 -29.18 -3.25 -1.39
C ARG A 293 -27.82 -3.91 -1.68
N GLU A 294 -26.93 -3.16 -2.34
CA GLU A 294 -25.57 -3.58 -2.68
C GLU A 294 -24.63 -3.66 -1.45
N SER A 295 -24.99 -3.03 -0.32
CA SER A 295 -24.17 -3.00 0.91
C SER A 295 -23.98 -4.41 1.48
N VAL A 296 -25.04 -5.22 1.50
CA VAL A 296 -24.99 -6.62 1.94
C VAL A 296 -24.09 -7.44 1.04
N ALA A 297 -24.18 -7.24 -0.28
CA ALA A 297 -23.32 -7.93 -1.24
C ALA A 297 -21.85 -7.54 -1.02
N SER A 298 -21.54 -6.28 -0.71
CA SER A 298 -20.17 -5.82 -0.46
C SER A 298 -19.52 -6.50 0.76
N LEU A 299 -20.28 -6.96 1.75
CA LEU A 299 -19.75 -7.74 2.88
C LEU A 299 -19.13 -9.08 2.44
N SER A 300 -19.64 -9.68 1.35
CA SER A 300 -19.06 -10.90 0.80
C SER A 300 -17.62 -10.70 0.34
N LEU A 301 -17.22 -9.47 -0.05
CA LEU A 301 -15.86 -9.16 -0.45
C LEU A 301 -14.88 -9.26 0.73
N VAL A 302 -15.33 -9.02 1.97
CA VAL A 302 -14.50 -9.24 3.16
C VAL A 302 -14.26 -10.73 3.41
N VAL A 303 -15.27 -11.56 3.11
CA VAL A 303 -15.13 -13.03 3.15
C VAL A 303 -14.13 -13.48 2.08
N VAL A 304 -14.29 -13.00 0.85
CA VAL A 304 -13.34 -13.25 -0.26
C VAL A 304 -11.94 -12.80 0.14
N CYS A 305 -11.79 -11.65 0.80
CA CYS A 305 -10.52 -11.16 1.30
C CYS A 305 -9.88 -12.10 2.32
N SER A 306 -10.66 -12.60 3.27
CA SER A 306 -10.14 -13.49 4.32
C SER A 306 -9.74 -14.85 3.74
N VAL A 307 -10.51 -15.36 2.77
CA VAL A 307 -10.15 -16.57 2.03
C VAL A 307 -8.88 -16.32 1.20
N ALA A 308 -8.80 -15.22 0.46
CA ALA A 308 -7.63 -14.87 -0.33
C ALA A 308 -6.37 -14.71 0.55
N GLU A 309 -6.49 -14.12 1.73
CA GLU A 309 -5.40 -14.03 2.72
C GLU A 309 -4.90 -15.42 3.10
N CYS A 310 -5.81 -16.38 3.36
CA CYS A 310 -5.45 -17.73 3.75
C CYS A 310 -4.73 -18.53 2.64
N PHE A 311 -5.06 -18.27 1.36
CA PHE A 311 -4.57 -19.08 0.23
C PHE A 311 -3.48 -18.42 -0.63
N THR A 312 -3.21 -17.12 -0.44
CA THR A 312 -2.18 -16.43 -1.21
C THR A 312 -0.81 -16.64 -0.59
N ASP A 313 0.10 -17.29 -1.32
CA ASP A 313 1.51 -17.39 -0.94
C ASP A 313 2.32 -16.33 -1.72
N GLY A 314 2.79 -15.30 -1.03
CA GLY A 314 3.62 -14.26 -1.65
C GLY A 314 3.70 -12.94 -0.88
N ILE A 315 3.80 -11.84 -1.63
CA ILE A 315 3.84 -10.48 -1.05
C ILE A 315 2.38 -10.02 -0.90
N ASP A 316 1.80 -10.32 0.27
CA ASP A 316 0.40 -10.01 0.61
C ASP A 316 0.05 -8.55 0.29
N ASN A 317 0.95 -7.61 0.61
CA ASN A 317 0.82 -6.16 0.36
C ASN A 317 0.62 -5.78 -1.12
N LEU A 318 0.90 -6.67 -2.08
CA LEU A 318 0.72 -6.40 -3.51
C LEU A 318 -0.40 -7.24 -4.12
N GLN A 319 -0.47 -8.52 -3.73
CA GLN A 319 -1.38 -9.48 -4.35
C GLN A 319 -2.82 -9.33 -3.85
N LEU A 320 -3.02 -9.10 -2.54
CA LEU A 320 -4.36 -9.00 -1.96
C LEU A 320 -5.16 -7.80 -2.52
N PRO A 321 -4.63 -6.56 -2.57
CA PRO A 321 -5.36 -5.44 -3.14
C PRO A 321 -5.71 -5.66 -4.60
N LEU A 322 -4.81 -6.27 -5.37
CA LEU A 322 -5.05 -6.49 -6.80
C LEU A 322 -6.16 -7.52 -7.02
N ALA A 323 -6.14 -8.64 -6.29
CA ALA A 323 -7.19 -9.64 -6.34
C ALA A 323 -8.54 -9.05 -5.91
N LEU A 324 -8.56 -8.26 -4.84
CA LEU A 324 -9.79 -7.66 -4.32
C LEU A 324 -10.32 -6.55 -5.21
N TYR A 325 -9.47 -5.80 -5.89
CA TYR A 325 -9.90 -4.85 -6.91
C TYR A 325 -10.69 -5.56 -8.02
N GLY A 326 -10.16 -6.67 -8.55
CA GLY A 326 -10.87 -7.49 -9.53
C GLY A 326 -12.18 -8.09 -9.00
N ALA A 327 -12.21 -8.53 -7.74
CA ALA A 327 -13.41 -9.05 -7.10
C ALA A 327 -14.49 -7.97 -6.92
N VAL A 328 -14.11 -6.77 -6.48
CA VAL A 328 -15.01 -5.61 -6.37
C VAL A 328 -15.63 -5.30 -7.73
N THR A 329 -14.80 -5.11 -8.76
CA THR A 329 -15.32 -4.77 -10.10
C THR A 329 -16.27 -5.84 -10.64
N THR A 330 -15.94 -7.12 -10.43
CA THR A 330 -16.77 -8.24 -10.89
C THR A 330 -18.10 -8.34 -10.13
N LEU A 331 -18.09 -8.12 -8.81
CA LEU A 331 -19.31 -8.16 -8.02
C LEU A 331 -20.29 -7.08 -8.48
N PHE A 332 -19.82 -5.85 -8.65
CA PHE A 332 -20.69 -4.74 -9.02
C PHE A 332 -21.17 -4.83 -10.47
N THR A 333 -20.38 -5.38 -11.40
CA THR A 333 -20.87 -5.64 -12.77
C THR A 333 -21.96 -6.71 -12.77
N LEU A 334 -21.84 -7.78 -11.96
CA LEU A 334 -22.89 -8.78 -11.80
C LEU A 334 -24.16 -8.20 -11.18
N LEU A 335 -24.03 -7.32 -10.18
CA LEU A 335 -25.17 -6.63 -9.55
C LEU A 335 -25.86 -5.65 -10.51
N GLN A 336 -25.11 -4.97 -11.37
CA GLN A 336 -25.66 -4.12 -12.43
C GLN A 336 -26.39 -4.97 -13.48
N TRP A 337 -25.78 -6.05 -13.95
CA TRP A 337 -26.41 -6.97 -14.91
C TRP A 337 -27.72 -7.55 -14.37
N GLY A 338 -27.74 -7.98 -13.11
CA GLY A 338 -28.96 -8.48 -12.47
C GLY A 338 -30.08 -7.44 -12.36
N ARG A 339 -29.77 -6.14 -12.27
CA ARG A 339 -30.77 -5.06 -12.31
C ARG A 339 -31.38 -4.89 -13.69
N HIS A 340 -30.55 -4.82 -14.72
CA HIS A 340 -31.02 -4.74 -16.10
C HIS A 340 -31.87 -5.94 -16.49
N ALA A 341 -31.51 -7.15 -16.04
CA ALA A 341 -32.27 -8.37 -16.31
C ALA A 341 -33.65 -8.40 -15.63
N ASN A 342 -33.81 -7.74 -14.48
CA ASN A 342 -35.07 -7.69 -13.72
C ASN A 342 -35.96 -6.50 -14.11
N GLY A 343 -35.52 -5.62 -15.02
CA GLY A 343 -36.28 -4.45 -15.44
C GLY A 343 -36.32 -3.31 -14.41
N ASP A 344 -35.47 -3.36 -13.38
CA ASP A 344 -35.31 -2.28 -12.39
C ASP A 344 -34.38 -1.19 -12.98
N VAL A 345 -34.93 -0.28 -13.79
CA VAL A 345 -34.25 0.98 -14.17
C VAL A 345 -35.16 2.16 -13.88
#